data_AF-A0A1Y4TIU3-F1
#
_entry.id   AF-A0A1Y4TIU3-F1
#
_cell.length_a   1.000
_cell.length_b   1.000
_cell.length_c   1.000
_cell.angle_alpha   90.00
_cell.angle_beta   90.00
_cell.angle_gamma   90.00
#
_symmetry.space_group_name_H-M   'P 1'
#
loop_
_entity.id
_entity.type
_entity.pdbx_description
1 polymer ?
#
loop_
_entity_poly.entity_id
_entity_poly.type
_entity_poly.pdbx_seq_one_letter_code
_entity_poly.pdbx_strand_id
1 'polypeptide(L)' 'MTQTELLADWAGYLARLGCGKELSAQVLGAVEARDTAQAAALLRRHRQSLLEELHRAGERVDLLDFLLYTLKQHTERM' A
#
# COMPACT_ATOMS: atom_id res chain seq x y z
N MET A 1 12.17 -27.02 -1.85
CA MET A 1 11.90 -25.76 -1.13
C MET A 1 11.22 -26.11 0.16
N THR A 2 11.83 -25.79 1.29
CA THR A 2 11.30 -26.06 2.63
C THR A 2 10.34 -24.94 3.04
N GLN A 3 9.32 -25.25 3.86
CA GLN A 3 8.30 -24.29 4.33
C GLN A 3 8.92 -23.00 4.90
N THR A 4 10.10 -23.12 5.52
CA THR A 4 10.86 -22.03 6.14
C THR A 4 11.43 -21.03 5.13
N GLU A 5 11.90 -21.50 3.97
CA GLU A 5 12.40 -20.62 2.89
C GLU A 5 11.27 -19.78 2.30
N LEU A 6 10.09 -20.37 2.17
CA LEU A 6 8.90 -19.67 1.68
C LEU A 6 8.51 -18.53 2.63
N LEU A 7 8.51 -18.76 3.95
CA LEU A 7 8.15 -17.73 4.93
C LEU A 7 9.17 -16.58 5.00
N ALA A 8 10.45 -16.87 4.79
CA ALA A 8 11.49 -15.84 4.72
C ALA A 8 11.29 -14.89 3.54
N ASP A 9 10.91 -15.42 2.37
CA ASP A 9 10.59 -14.60 1.19
C ASP A 9 9.34 -13.73 1.42
N TRP A 10 8.33 -14.26 2.14
CA TRP A 10 7.10 -13.54 2.43
C TRP A 10 7.31 -12.32 3.32
N ALA A 11 8.17 -12.40 4.34
CA ALA A 11 8.49 -11.24 5.17
C ALA A 11 9.11 -10.10 4.34
N GLY A 12 9.99 -10.42 3.38
CA GLY A 12 10.58 -9.46 2.47
C GLY A 12 9.54 -8.81 1.54
N TYR A 13 8.61 -9.60 0.99
CA TYR A 13 7.52 -9.06 0.17
C TYR A 13 6.58 -8.15 0.96
N LEU A 14 6.20 -8.55 2.18
CA LEU A 14 5.32 -7.75 3.04
C LEU A 14 5.96 -6.40 3.41
N ALA A 15 7.26 -6.38 3.73
CA ALA A 15 7.98 -5.15 3.99
C ALA A 15 7.99 -4.20 2.76
N ARG A 16 8.22 -4.75 1.56
CA ARG A 16 8.21 -3.97 0.31
C ARG A 16 6.83 -3.45 -0.09
N LEU A 17 5.77 -4.14 0.33
CA LEU A 17 4.38 -3.69 0.15
C LEU A 17 3.97 -2.59 1.15
N GLY A 18 4.89 -2.15 2.01
CA GLY A 18 4.58 -1.22 3.08
C GLY A 18 3.62 -1.80 4.12
N CYS A 19 3.49 -3.13 4.20
CA CYS A 19 2.72 -3.74 5.27
C CYS A 19 3.37 -3.36 6.60
N GLY A 20 2.58 -2.77 7.50
CA GLY A 20 3.04 -2.50 8.86
C GLY A 20 3.50 -3.78 9.57
N LYS A 21 4.29 -3.63 10.64
CA LYS A 21 4.80 -4.76 11.43
C LYS A 21 3.66 -5.67 11.92
N GLU A 22 2.53 -5.08 12.29
CA GLU A 22 1.36 -5.79 12.78
C GLU A 22 0.68 -6.63 11.69
N LEU A 23 0.37 -6.03 10.53
CA LEU A 23 -0.22 -6.75 9.40
C LEU A 23 0.70 -7.87 8.91
N SER A 24 2.00 -7.60 8.86
CA SER A 24 3.00 -8.59 8.43
C SER A 24 3.00 -9.80 9.37
N ALA A 25 2.96 -9.57 10.69
CA ALA A 25 2.88 -10.65 11.68
C ALA A 25 1.57 -11.46 11.54
N GLN A 26 0.43 -10.81 11.31
CA GLN A 26 -0.85 -11.50 11.11
C GLN A 26 -0.85 -12.36 9.85
N VAL A 27 -0.30 -11.86 8.74
CA VAL A 27 -0.21 -12.63 7.48
C VAL A 27 0.73 -13.81 7.64
N LEU A 28 1.92 -13.60 8.22
CA LEU A 28 2.88 -14.69 8.44
C LEU A 28 2.30 -15.76 9.36
N GLY A 29 1.65 -15.38 10.47
CA GLY A 29 0.98 -16.31 11.37
C GLY A 29 -0.14 -17.12 10.68
N ALA A 30 -0.94 -16.49 9.81
CA ALA A 30 -1.97 -17.19 9.04
C ALA A 30 -1.35 -18.20 8.04
N VAL A 31 -0.24 -17.84 7.39
CA VAL A 31 0.49 -18.74 6.48
C VAL A 31 1.12 -19.92 7.25
N GLU A 32 1.69 -19.68 8.43
CA GLU A 32 2.20 -20.73 9.32
C GLU A 32 1.11 -21.69 9.78
N ALA A 33 -0.07 -21.16 10.12
CA ALA A 33 -1.26 -21.94 10.48
C ALA A 33 -1.92 -22.65 9.27
N ARG A 34 -1.41 -22.46 8.05
CA ARG A 34 -2.02 -22.90 6.79
C ARG A 34 -3.43 -22.37 6.54
N ASP A 35 -3.80 -21.28 7.23
CA ASP A 35 -5.05 -20.56 6.99
C ASP A 35 -4.87 -19.57 5.83
N THR A 36 -4.88 -20.13 4.62
CA THR A 36 -4.71 -19.36 3.38
C THR A 36 -5.88 -18.41 3.14
N ALA A 37 -7.07 -18.71 3.66
CA ALA A 37 -8.25 -17.85 3.54
C ALA A 37 -8.07 -16.57 4.36
N GLN A 38 -7.60 -16.68 5.61
CA GLN A 38 -7.29 -15.54 6.45
C GLN A 38 -6.15 -14.70 5.87
N ALA A 39 -5.05 -15.33 5.42
CA ALA A 39 -3.94 -14.63 4.80
C ALA A 39 -4.40 -13.83 3.56
N ALA A 40 -5.23 -14.43 2.70
CA ALA A 40 -5.78 -13.76 1.53
C ALA A 40 -6.73 -12.60 1.90
N ALA A 41 -7.57 -12.76 2.93
CA ALA A 41 -8.46 -11.71 3.40
C ALA A 41 -7.69 -10.48 3.93
N LEU A 42 -6.62 -10.71 4.73
CA LEU A 42 -5.74 -9.67 5.23
C LEU A 42 -5.08 -8.88 4.10
N LEU A 43 -4.52 -9.58 3.10
CA LEU A 43 -3.88 -8.95 1.95
C LEU A 43 -4.86 -8.16 1.07
N ARG A 44 -6.08 -8.66 0.87
CA ARG A 44 -7.14 -7.93 0.12
C ARG A 44 -7.53 -6.64 0.82
N ARG A 45 -7.63 -6.65 2.16
CA ARG A 45 -7.91 -5.45 2.95
C ARG A 45 -6.77 -4.43 2.83
N HIS A 46 -5.52 -4.88 2.89
CA HIS A 46 -4.35 -4.00 2.68
C HIS A 46 -4.35 -3.38 1.29
N ARG A 47 -4.66 -4.16 0.25
CA ARG A 47 -4.82 -3.65 -1.12
C ARG A 47 -5.85 -2.52 -1.19
N GLN A 48 -6.98 -2.66 -0.49
CA GLN A 48 -8.01 -1.62 -0.47
C GLN A 48 -7.49 -0.33 0.19
N SER A 49 -6.75 -0.42 1.31
CA SER A 49 -6.10 0.73 1.94
C SER A 49 -5.13 1.44 0.99
N LEU A 50 -4.29 0.67 0.28
CA LEU A 50 -3.35 1.23 -0.70
C LEU A 50 -4.06 1.97 -1.84
N LEU A 51 -5.21 1.47 -2.31
CA LEU A 51 -6.00 2.15 -3.32
C LEU A 51 -6.62 3.45 -2.79
N GLU A 52 -7.07 3.47 -1.55
CA GLU A 52 -7.59 4.69 -0.92
C GLU A 52 -6.49 5.74 -0.72
N GLU A 53 -5.29 5.33 -0.31
CA GLU A 53 -4.12 6.19 -0.22
C GLU A 53 -3.73 6.75 -1.60
N LEU A 54 -3.75 5.91 -2.64
CA LEU A 54 -3.49 6.33 -4.01
C LEU A 54 -4.53 7.35 -4.49
N HIS A 55 -5.82 7.11 -4.25
CA HIS A 55 -6.87 8.06 -4.62
C HIS A 55 -6.67 9.41 -3.91
N ARG A 56 -6.40 9.42 -2.61
CA ARG A 56 -6.12 10.65 -1.85
C ARG A 56 -4.86 11.37 -2.35
N ALA A 57 -3.82 10.62 -2.72
CA ALA A 57 -2.62 11.20 -3.30
C ALA A 57 -2.93 11.87 -4.65
N GLY A 58 -3.75 11.23 -5.48
CA GLY A 58 -4.27 11.82 -6.73
C GLY A 58 -4.99 13.14 -6.50
N GLU A 59 -5.97 13.17 -5.59
CA GLU A 59 -6.72 14.41 -5.25
C GLU A 59 -5.80 15.55 -4.81
N ARG A 60 -4.74 15.24 -4.06
CA ARG A 60 -3.75 16.23 -3.62
C ARG A 60 -2.91 16.76 -4.77
N VAL A 61 -2.54 15.91 -5.73
CA VAL A 61 -1.82 16.32 -6.95
C VAL A 61 -2.71 17.21 -7.81
N ASP A 62 -3.97 16.81 -8.03
CA ASP A 62 -4.92 17.60 -8.83
C ASP A 62 -5.11 19.01 -8.25
N LEU A 63 -5.22 19.13 -6.92
CA LEU A 63 -5.31 20.42 -6.24
C LEU A 63 -4.02 21.24 -6.40
N LEU A 64 -2.85 20.60 -6.30
CA LEU A 64 -1.57 21.27 -6.50
C LEU A 64 -1.44 21.82 -7.92
N ASP A 65 -1.81 21.02 -8.92
CA ASP A 65 -1.77 21.42 -10.32
C ASP A 65 -2.73 22.58 -10.60
N PHE A 66 -3.92 22.56 -10.00
CA PHE A 66 -4.85 23.69 -10.06
C PHE A 66 -4.22 24.97 -9.49
N LEU A 67 -3.59 24.91 -8.31
CA LEU A 67 -2.94 26.07 -7.70
C LEU A 67 -1.78 26.61 -8.55
N LEU A 68 -0.95 25.71 -9.09
CA LEU A 68 0.16 26.08 -9.97
C LEU A 68 -0.34 26.74 -11.26
N TYR A 69 -1.40 26.19 -11.86
CA TYR A 69 -2.05 26.79 -13.02
C TYR A 69 -2.56 28.21 -12.72
N THR A 70 -3.26 28.40 -11.59
CA THR A 70 -3.75 29.72 -11.17
C THR A 70 -2.59 30.70 -11.03
N LEU A 71 -1.52 30.33 -10.34
CA LEU A 71 -0.35 31.21 -10.17
C LEU A 71 0.30 31.61 -11.50
N LYS A 72 0.42 30.67 -12.44
CA LYS A 72 0.92 30.95 -13.79
C LYS A 72 0.04 31.99 -14.51
N GLN A 73 -1.28 31.81 -14.49
CA GLN A 73 -2.22 32.72 -15.13
C GLN A 73 -2.22 34.12 -14.52
N HIS A 74 -1.99 34.24 -13.21
CA HIS A 74 -1.84 35.55 -12.56
C HIS A 74 -0.52 36.24 -12.91
N THR A 75 0.54 35.48 -13.15
CA THR A 75 1.88 36.01 -13.48
C THR A 75 1.97 36.45 -14.94
N GLU A 76 1.33 35.73 -15.87
CA GLU A 76 1.33 36.07 -17.31
C GLU A 76 0.40 37.23 -17.69
N ARG A 77 -0.45 37.67 -16.75
CA ARG A 77 -1.39 38.79 -16.96
C ARG A 77 -0.91 40.13 -16.36
N MET A 78 0.25 40.15 -15.70
CA MET A 78 0.93 41.39 -15.27
C MET A 78 2.05 41.74 -16.25
#